data_AF-A0A3C1XTB9-F1
#
_entry.id   AF-A0A3C1XTB9-F1
#
_cell.length_a   1.000
_cell.length_b   1.000
_cell.length_c   1.000
_cell.angle_alpha   90.00
_cell.angle_beta   90.00
_cell.angle_gamma   90.00
#
_symmetry.space_group_name_H-M   'P 1'
#
loop_
_entity.id
_entity.type
_entity.pdbx_description
1 polymer ?
#
loop_
_entity_poly.entity_id
_entity_poly.type
_entity_poly.pdbx_seq_one_letter_code
_entity_poly.pdbx_strand_id
1 'polypeptide(L)' 'AAGEPPLVAADGRALSRALRVAGKVEPVFVEDVAELPQTIVDFVRDGDVVVVMGAGSISKVPAQVGELA' A
#
# COMPACT_ATOMS: atom_id res chain seq x y z
N ALA A 1 5.47 12.13 1.42
CA ALA A 1 6.20 12.75 0.30
C ALA A 1 7.67 12.92 0.66
N ALA A 2 8.58 12.96 -0.31
CA ALA A 2 10.00 13.16 -0.08
C ALA A 2 10.39 14.65 0.10
N GLY A 3 9.43 15.50 0.49
CA GLY A 3 9.61 16.96 0.62
C GLY A 3 9.09 17.78 -0.56
N GLU A 4 8.57 17.14 -1.60
CA GLU A 4 8.01 17.82 -2.76
C GLU A 4 6.60 18.37 -2.49
N PRO A 5 6.23 19.52 -3.10
CA PRO A 5 4.87 20.03 -3.03
C PRO A 5 3.90 19.06 -3.74
N PRO A 6 2.65 18.93 -3.24
CA PRO A 6 1.66 18.11 -3.91
C PRO A 6 1.35 18.60 -5.33
N LEU A 7 1.20 17.66 -6.25
CA LEU A 7 0.71 17.90 -7.61
C LEU A 7 -0.72 17.40 -7.74
N VAL A 8 -1.58 18.20 -8.38
CA VAL A 8 -2.99 17.85 -8.57
C VAL A 8 -3.09 16.52 -9.34
N ALA A 9 -3.86 15.59 -8.78
CA ALA A 9 -4.11 14.25 -9.34
C ALA A 9 -2.88 13.32 -9.47
N ALA A 10 -1.72 13.70 -8.95
CA ALA A 10 -0.55 12.82 -8.86
C ALA A 10 -0.42 12.21 -7.46
N ASP A 11 -1.52 11.62 -6.98
CA ASP A 11 -1.62 11.02 -5.65
C ASP A 11 -2.08 9.56 -5.72
N GLY A 12 -2.05 8.89 -4.56
CA GLY A 12 -2.41 7.47 -4.48
C GLY A 12 -3.89 7.20 -4.77
N ARG A 13 -4.82 8.13 -4.48
CA ARG A 13 -6.25 7.95 -4.80
C ARG A 13 -6.47 8.00 -6.29
N ALA A 14 -5.82 8.93 -6.99
CA ALA A 14 -5.87 9.05 -8.43
C ALA A 14 -5.30 7.78 -9.11
N LEU A 15 -4.16 7.26 -8.62
CA LEU A 15 -3.57 6.02 -9.13
C LEU A 15 -4.48 4.80 -8.89
N SER A 16 -4.99 4.64 -7.67
CA SER A 16 -5.93 3.56 -7.32
C SER A 16 -7.16 3.57 -8.22
N ARG A 17 -7.74 4.75 -8.44
CA ARG A 17 -8.87 4.92 -9.37
C ARG A 17 -8.50 4.55 -10.80
N ALA A 18 -7.34 4.95 -11.29
CA ALA A 18 -6.89 4.62 -12.65
C ALA A 18 -6.72 3.11 -12.84
N LEU A 19 -6.15 2.41 -11.86
CA LEU A 19 -6.00 0.95 -11.86
C LEU A 19 -7.35 0.23 -11.86
N ARG A 20 -8.31 0.70 -11.03
CA ARG A 20 -9.70 0.19 -11.02
C ARG A 20 -10.36 0.34 -12.38
N VAL A 21 -10.25 1.52 -13.00
CA VAL A 21 -10.82 1.79 -14.34
C VAL A 21 -10.18 0.93 -15.41
N ALA A 22 -8.88 0.62 -15.30
CA ALA A 22 -8.20 -0.29 -16.22
C ALA A 22 -8.70 -1.75 -16.12
N GLY A 23 -9.46 -2.10 -15.06
CA GLY A 23 -10.27 -3.33 -14.99
C GLY A 23 -9.50 -4.62 -14.78
N LYS A 24 -8.19 -4.57 -14.54
CA LYS A 24 -7.37 -5.78 -14.30
C LYS A 24 -7.31 -6.19 -12.84
N VAL A 25 -7.34 -5.21 -11.94
CA VAL A 25 -7.22 -5.39 -10.50
C VAL A 25 -8.12 -4.38 -9.79
N GLU A 26 -8.56 -4.76 -8.60
CA GLU A 26 -9.35 -3.91 -7.71
C GLU A 26 -8.47 -3.51 -6.52
N PRO A 27 -7.76 -2.37 -6.58
CA PRO A 27 -6.79 -2.00 -5.56
C PRO A 27 -7.47 -1.55 -4.26
N VAL A 28 -6.97 -2.07 -3.14
CA VAL A 28 -7.26 -1.53 -1.80
C VAL A 28 -6.34 -0.34 -1.55
N PHE A 29 -6.90 0.86 -1.44
CA PHE A 29 -6.15 2.06 -1.10
C PHE A 29 -6.13 2.26 0.42
N VAL A 30 -4.93 2.32 0.99
CA VAL A 30 -4.70 2.65 2.40
C VAL A 30 -4.00 4.00 2.44
N GLU A 31 -4.60 4.97 3.14
CA GLU A 31 -4.11 6.35 3.15
C GLU A 31 -2.92 6.53 4.11
N ASP A 32 -3.00 5.91 5.30
CA ASP A 32 -1.92 5.94 6.27
C ASP A 32 -1.06 4.67 6.19
N VAL A 33 0.24 4.85 6.00
CA VAL A 33 1.21 3.75 6.01
C VAL A 33 1.21 2.99 7.34
N ALA A 34 0.83 3.64 8.45
CA ALA A 34 0.71 2.99 9.75
C ALA A 34 -0.39 1.92 9.81
N GLU A 35 -1.40 1.99 8.93
CA GLU A 35 -2.51 1.02 8.85
C GLU A 35 -2.18 -0.17 7.94
N LEU A 36 -1.13 -0.07 7.12
CA LEU A 36 -0.76 -1.13 6.16
C LEU A 36 -0.46 -2.48 6.82
N PRO A 37 0.28 -2.59 7.95
CA PRO A 37 0.61 -3.89 8.51
C PRO A 37 -0.63 -4.72 8.85
N GLN A 38 -1.61 -4.12 9.55
CA GLN A 38 -2.86 -4.79 9.90
C GLN A 38 -3.68 -5.10 8.65
N THR A 39 -3.77 -4.16 7.70
CA THR A 39 -4.51 -4.37 6.46
C THR A 39 -3.95 -5.54 5.65
N ILE A 40 -2.63 -5.71 5.63
CA ILE A 40 -1.97 -6.85 4.97
C ILE A 40 -2.37 -8.15 5.67
N VAL A 41 -2.23 -8.23 7.01
CA VAL A 41 -2.58 -9.43 7.79
C VAL A 41 -4.05 -9.83 7.60
N ASP A 42 -4.96 -8.87 7.55
CA ASP A 42 -6.39 -9.13 7.35
C ASP A 42 -6.72 -9.59 5.92
N PHE A 43 -5.88 -9.24 4.94
CA PHE A 43 -6.14 -9.51 3.52
C PHE A 43 -5.53 -10.82 3.02
N VAL A 44 -4.34 -11.18 3.50
CA VAL A 44 -3.58 -12.33 3.01
C VAL A 44 -4.20 -13.65 3.44
N ARG A 45 -3.92 -14.69 2.66
CA ARG A 45 -4.31 -16.08 2.93
C ARG A 45 -3.07 -16.94 3.10
N ASP A 46 -3.26 -18.12 3.68
CA ASP A 46 -2.20 -19.12 3.77
C ASP A 46 -1.62 -19.42 2.36
N GLY A 47 -0.29 -19.44 2.27
CA GLY A 47 0.44 -19.63 1.02
C GLY A 47 0.67 -18.37 0.17
N ASP A 48 0.13 -17.21 0.54
CA ASP A 48 0.41 -15.95 -0.16
C ASP A 48 1.85 -15.47 0.08
N VAL A 49 2.44 -14.85 -0.94
CA VAL A 49 3.74 -14.17 -0.85
C VAL A 49 3.53 -12.67 -0.92
N VAL A 50 3.85 -11.95 0.15
CA VAL A 50 3.75 -10.50 0.22
C VAL A 50 5.02 -9.84 -0.28
N VAL A 51 4.90 -9.01 -1.31
CA VAL A 51 6.01 -8.18 -1.81
C VAL A 51 5.76 -6.74 -1.39
N VAL A 52 6.60 -6.24 -0.47
CA VAL A 52 6.60 -4.82 -0.08
C VAL A 52 7.56 -4.06 -0.98
N MET A 53 7.06 -3.02 -1.66
CA MET A 53 7.84 -2.25 -2.63
C MET A 53 7.76 -0.74 -2.38
N GLY A 54 8.84 -0.04 -2.70
CA GLY A 54 8.94 1.42 -2.63
C GLY A 54 10.17 1.87 -1.85
N ALA A 55 10.16 3.14 -1.44
CA ALA A 55 11.23 3.77 -0.67
C ALA A 55 10.65 4.60 0.49
N GLY A 56 11.50 5.07 1.39
CA GLY A 56 11.08 5.90 2.52
C GLY A 56 10.39 5.08 3.62
N SER A 57 9.24 5.54 4.11
CA SER A 57 8.55 4.97 5.27
C SER A 57 8.09 3.52 5.08
N ILE A 58 7.91 3.06 3.85
CA ILE A 58 7.45 1.71 3.54
C ILE A 58 8.41 0.61 4.03
N SER A 59 9.71 0.92 4.20
CA SER A 59 10.73 -0.06 4.62
C SER A 59 10.49 -0.63 6.02
N LYS A 60 9.65 0.02 6.84
CA LYS A 60 9.29 -0.43 8.19
C LYS A 60 8.18 -1.49 8.18
N VAL A 61 7.35 -1.51 7.15
CA VAL A 61 6.15 -2.36 7.07
C VAL A 61 6.45 -3.86 7.17
N PRO A 62 7.47 -4.43 6.50
CA PRO A 62 7.73 -5.87 6.58
C PRO A 62 8.00 -6.36 8.01
N ALA A 63 8.78 -5.60 8.78
CA ALA A 63 9.07 -5.92 10.18
C ALA A 63 7.80 -5.88 11.03
N GLN A 64 6.98 -4.84 10.87
CA GLN A 64 5.72 -4.68 11.59
C GLN A 64 4.69 -5.78 11.26
N VAL A 65 4.60 -6.20 10.00
CA VAL A 65 3.76 -7.35 9.61
C VAL A 65 4.23 -8.62 10.31
N GLY A 66 5.54 -8.88 10.34
CA GLY A 66 6.10 -10.05 11.03
C GLY A 66 5.96 -10.03 12.56
N GLU A 67 5.69 -8.88 13.18
CA GLU A 67 5.37 -8.78 14.62
C GLU A 67 3.89 -9.09 14.91
N LEU A 68 3.00 -8.97 13.92
CA LEU A 68 1.56 -9.19 14.05
C LEU A 68 1.10 -10.61 13.68
N ALA A 69 1.89 -11.32 12.88
CA ALA A 69 1.61 -12.67 12.36
C ALA A 69 2.42 -13.75 13.09
#